data_AF-A0A816EWQ2-F1
#
_entry.id   AF-A0A816EWQ2-F1
#
_cell.length_a   1.000
_cell.length_b   1.000
_cell.length_c   1.000
_cell.angle_alpha   90.00
_cell.angle_beta   90.00
_cell.angle_gamma   90.00
#
_symmetry.space_group_name_H-M   'P 1'
#
loop_
_entity.id
_entity.type
_entity.pdbx_description
1 polymer ?
#
loop_
_entity_poly.entity_id
_entity_poly.type
_entity_poly.pdbx_seq_one_letter_code
_entity_poly.pdbx_strand_id
1 'polypeptide(L)'
;MKRGLETVKRQHGRKKLSDGKTIGGKNRLSVHNILRLQMTFASTIRKSKHDLDLLFKVSWAIYWHKYSTNDDPRHDYCSIDWCGYLKSIRDKTPYDHTSHGLSRPVLDAIKPVFNNLCSRESLARVVDASTQNPNEGFHSLVWLMSPKHKASSGTTFEIACCLAVIIFNDGYFALCMIKQIISQAISNNN
;
A
#
# COMPACT_ATOMS: atom_id res chain seq x y z
N MET A 1 1.39 -0.43 2.58
CA MET A 1 1.40 -0.39 4.07
C MET A 1 2.17 -1.56 4.70
N LYS A 2 1.63 -2.78 4.75
CA LYS A 2 2.19 -3.93 5.51
C LYS A 2 3.68 -4.17 5.27
N ARG A 3 4.09 -4.37 4.01
CA ARG A 3 5.50 -4.59 3.62
C ARG A 3 6.44 -3.48 4.11
N GLY A 4 5.99 -2.22 4.09
CA GLY A 4 6.76 -1.07 4.59
C GLY A 4 6.96 -1.15 6.11
N LEU A 5 5.89 -1.41 6.86
CA LEU A 5 5.95 -1.56 8.32
C LEU A 5 6.78 -2.78 8.75
N GLU A 6 6.67 -3.91 8.05
CA GLU A 6 7.50 -5.09 8.28
C GLU A 6 8.97 -4.83 7.98
N THR A 7 9.27 -4.02 6.96
CA THR A 7 10.64 -3.61 6.64
C THR A 7 11.22 -2.73 7.75
N VAL A 8 10.47 -1.74 8.24
CA VAL A 8 10.89 -0.92 9.39
C VAL A 8 11.16 -1.80 10.62
N LYS A 9 10.26 -2.76 10.90
CA LYS A 9 10.42 -3.72 11.99
C LYS A 9 11.70 -4.56 11.85
N ARG A 10 12.00 -5.04 10.65
CA ARG A 10 13.22 -5.82 10.35
C ARG A 10 14.49 -4.98 10.50
N GLN A 11 14.48 -3.74 10.00
CA GLN A 11 15.62 -2.82 10.10
C GLN A 11 15.97 -2.46 11.55
N HIS A 12 14.95 -2.32 12.40
CA HIS A 12 15.16 -2.05 13.82
C HIS A 12 15.52 -3.31 14.61
N GLY A 13 15.05 -4.50 14.22
CA GLY A 13 15.46 -5.76 14.84
C GLY A 13 15.36 -5.73 16.38
N ARG A 14 16.48 -5.98 17.08
CA ARG A 14 16.60 -5.87 18.55
C ARG A 14 17.11 -4.51 19.04
N LYS A 15 17.33 -3.53 18.15
CA LYS A 15 17.75 -2.18 18.53
C LYS A 15 16.69 -1.53 19.40
N LYS A 16 17.16 -0.81 20.40
CA LYS A 16 16.31 0.00 21.28
C LYS A 16 16.02 1.33 20.61
N LEU A 17 14.78 1.77 20.71
CA LEU A 17 14.36 3.12 20.35
C LEU A 17 14.77 4.11 21.46
N SER A 18 14.45 5.39 21.28
CA SER A 18 14.81 6.46 22.23
C SER A 18 14.28 6.25 23.65
N ASP A 19 13.26 5.42 23.83
CA ASP A 19 12.70 5.05 25.13
C ASP A 19 13.29 3.74 25.71
N GLY A 20 14.40 3.27 25.16
CA GLY A 20 15.11 2.08 25.64
C GLY A 20 14.40 0.74 25.35
N LYS A 21 13.28 0.75 24.63
CA LYS A 21 12.48 -0.44 24.29
C LYS A 21 12.62 -0.80 22.82
N THR A 22 12.39 -2.06 22.48
CA THR A 22 12.44 -2.52 21.10
C THR A 22 11.21 -2.05 20.31
N ILE A 23 11.28 -2.14 18.98
CA ILE A 23 10.17 -1.73 18.09
C ILE A 23 8.94 -2.66 18.17
N GLY A 24 9.09 -3.85 18.76
CA GLY A 24 8.02 -4.84 18.93
C GLY A 24 7.51 -4.91 20.37
N GLY A 25 6.38 -5.60 20.58
CA GLY A 25 5.77 -5.80 21.90
C GLY A 25 4.41 -5.11 22.09
N LYS A 26 3.94 -5.04 23.35
CA LYS A 26 2.68 -4.39 23.73
C LYS A 26 2.77 -2.87 23.49
N ASN A 27 1.74 -2.28 22.88
CA ASN A 27 1.69 -0.86 22.48
C ASN A 27 2.82 -0.44 21.51
N ARG A 28 3.35 -1.41 20.75
CA ARG A 28 4.43 -1.24 19.77
C ARG A 28 4.01 -1.79 18.40
N LEU A 29 4.94 -1.88 17.45
CA LEU A 29 4.70 -2.39 16.10
C LEU A 29 4.58 -3.94 16.08
N SER A 30 3.56 -4.44 16.79
CA SER A 30 3.16 -5.85 16.79
C SER A 30 2.52 -6.25 15.46
N VAL A 31 2.42 -7.55 15.20
CA VAL A 31 1.72 -8.07 14.00
C VAL A 31 0.27 -7.58 13.96
N HIS A 32 -0.41 -7.61 15.11
CA HIS A 32 -1.76 -7.08 15.25
C HIS A 32 -1.86 -5.60 14.85
N ASN A 33 -0.96 -4.75 15.33
CA ASN A 33 -0.98 -3.32 15.01
C ASN A 33 -0.64 -3.04 13.54
N ILE A 34 0.27 -3.82 12.93
CA ILE A 34 0.56 -3.74 11.49
C ILE A 34 -0.70 -4.06 10.68
N LEU A 35 -1.38 -5.14 11.01
CA LEU A 35 -2.62 -5.55 10.32
C LEU A 35 -3.71 -4.50 10.50
N ARG A 36 -3.91 -3.98 11.72
CA ARG A 36 -4.89 -2.93 11.98
C ARG A 36 -4.61 -1.67 11.15
N LEU A 37 -3.37 -1.18 11.13
CA LEU A 37 -2.98 -0.03 10.30
C LEU A 37 -3.24 -0.29 8.81
N GLN A 38 -2.88 -1.47 8.30
CA GLN A 38 -3.13 -1.85 6.92
C GLN A 38 -4.64 -1.87 6.59
N MET A 39 -5.45 -2.49 7.44
CA MET A 39 -6.89 -2.60 7.22
C MET A 39 -7.58 -1.23 7.28
N THR A 40 -7.18 -0.38 8.24
CA THR A 40 -7.68 1.00 8.32
C THR A 40 -7.32 1.77 7.05
N PHE A 41 -6.06 1.74 6.62
CA PHE A 41 -5.63 2.44 5.40
C PHE A 41 -6.37 1.97 4.14
N ALA A 42 -6.56 0.65 3.99
CA ALA A 42 -7.33 0.11 2.86
C ALA A 42 -8.81 0.52 2.91
N SER A 43 -9.40 0.62 4.11
CA SER A 43 -10.77 1.13 4.30
C SER A 43 -10.87 2.60 3.89
N THR A 44 -9.90 3.42 4.28
CA THR A 44 -9.80 4.82 3.90
C THR A 44 -9.79 5.02 2.39
N ILE A 45 -8.98 4.26 1.65
CA ILE A 45 -8.96 4.28 0.18
C ILE A 45 -10.35 4.03 -0.40
N ARG A 46 -11.04 2.98 0.06
CA ARG A 46 -12.36 2.62 -0.47
C ARG A 46 -13.43 3.68 -0.18
N LYS A 47 -13.35 4.34 0.97
CA LYS A 47 -14.31 5.37 1.39
C LYS A 47 -14.09 6.72 0.72
N SER A 48 -12.86 6.99 0.28
CA SER A 48 -12.48 8.27 -0.34
C SER A 48 -12.24 8.13 -1.85
N LYS A 49 -13.00 7.23 -2.48
CA LYS A 49 -12.89 6.96 -3.91
C LYS A 49 -13.12 8.24 -4.71
N HIS A 50 -12.30 8.46 -5.75
CA HIS A 50 -12.38 9.62 -6.65
C HIS A 50 -12.11 10.99 -6.01
N ASP A 51 -11.77 11.06 -4.72
CA ASP A 51 -11.43 12.30 -4.04
C ASP A 51 -10.02 12.21 -3.45
N LEU A 52 -9.05 12.72 -4.21
CA LEU A 52 -7.64 12.68 -3.84
C LEU A 52 -7.34 13.54 -2.62
N ASP A 53 -7.99 14.69 -2.48
CA ASP A 53 -7.76 15.61 -1.37
C ASP A 53 -8.33 15.06 -0.06
N LEU A 54 -9.53 14.48 -0.12
CA LEU A 54 -10.09 13.74 1.00
C LEU A 54 -9.17 12.58 1.35
N LEU A 55 -8.81 11.72 0.38
CA LEU A 55 -7.94 10.57 0.60
C LEU A 55 -6.62 10.98 1.27
N PHE A 56 -6.02 12.10 0.85
CA PHE A 56 -4.81 12.64 1.48
C PHE A 56 -5.04 12.96 2.96
N LYS A 57 -6.08 13.73 3.27
CA LYS A 57 -6.42 14.12 4.65
C LYS A 57 -6.71 12.90 5.52
N VAL A 58 -7.59 12.01 5.08
CA VAL A 58 -8.02 10.86 5.88
C VAL A 58 -6.93 9.77 5.98
N SER A 59 -6.00 9.70 5.03
CA SER A 59 -4.80 8.85 5.15
C SER A 59 -3.88 9.33 6.26
N TRP A 60 -3.63 10.65 6.32
CA TRP A 60 -2.84 11.27 7.39
C TRP A 60 -3.54 11.24 8.74
N ALA A 61 -4.88 11.28 8.76
CA ALA A 61 -5.66 11.15 9.98
C ALA A 61 -5.32 9.87 10.75
N ILE A 62 -5.01 8.76 10.07
CA ILE A 62 -4.63 7.49 10.70
C ILE A 62 -3.36 7.66 11.56
N TYR A 63 -2.36 8.36 11.03
CA TYR A 63 -1.10 8.60 11.74
C TYR A 63 -1.32 9.55 12.91
N TRP A 64 -1.94 10.70 12.65
CA TRP A 64 -2.13 11.74 13.67
C TRP A 64 -3.06 11.31 14.80
N HIS A 65 -4.09 10.53 14.49
CA HIS A 65 -4.96 9.92 15.50
C HIS A 65 -4.17 9.01 16.46
N LYS A 66 -3.15 8.30 15.98
CA LYS A 66 -2.28 7.47 16.83
C LYS A 66 -1.22 8.28 17.57
N TYR A 67 -0.82 9.41 17.03
CA TYR A 67 0.13 10.35 17.64
C TYR A 67 -0.50 11.24 18.71
N SER A 68 -1.81 11.43 18.64
CA SER A 68 -2.60 12.24 19.55
C SER A 68 -2.42 11.85 21.02
N THR A 69 -2.37 12.85 21.89
CA THR A 69 -2.29 12.70 23.35
C THR A 69 -3.35 13.59 24.02
N ASN A 70 -3.55 13.44 25.33
CA ASN A 70 -4.46 14.32 26.06
C ASN A 70 -4.00 15.80 26.01
N ASP A 71 -2.69 16.03 26.07
CA ASP A 71 -2.11 17.39 26.05
C ASP A 71 -1.98 17.98 24.63
N ASP A 72 -1.87 17.13 23.62
CA ASP A 72 -1.76 17.50 22.20
C ASP A 72 -2.73 16.64 21.37
N PRO A 73 -4.03 16.98 21.35
CA PRO A 73 -5.04 16.25 20.60
C PRO A 73 -4.96 16.57 19.10
N ARG A 74 -4.66 15.55 18.27
CA ARG A 74 -4.48 15.72 16.81
C ARG A 74 -5.52 14.96 16.00
N HIS A 75 -6.70 15.56 15.88
CA HIS A 75 -7.86 14.94 15.22
C HIS A 75 -8.44 15.77 14.06
N ASP A 76 -7.69 16.73 13.54
CA ASP A 76 -8.16 17.70 12.52
C ASP A 76 -8.72 17.05 11.24
N TYR A 77 -8.19 15.86 10.88
CA TYR A 77 -8.61 15.11 9.69
C TYR A 77 -9.47 13.89 10.02
N CYS A 78 -9.85 13.70 11.27
CA CYS A 78 -10.72 12.61 11.68
C CYS A 78 -12.18 12.90 11.35
N SER A 79 -12.98 11.85 11.17
CA SER A 79 -14.45 11.98 11.15
C SER A 79 -15.02 11.45 12.46
N ILE A 80 -16.19 11.98 12.83
CA ILE A 80 -16.88 11.60 14.05
C ILE A 80 -17.31 10.12 14.04
N ASP A 81 -17.50 9.51 12.87
CA ASP A 81 -17.98 8.12 12.75
C ASP A 81 -17.06 7.11 13.44
N TRP A 82 -15.75 7.36 13.39
CA TRP A 82 -14.74 6.43 13.89
C TRP A 82 -13.85 7.02 15.00
N CYS A 83 -13.76 8.34 15.12
CA CYS A 83 -12.92 8.97 16.12
C CYS A 83 -13.65 9.12 17.46
N GLY A 84 -13.22 8.33 18.46
CA GLY A 84 -13.77 8.39 19.82
C GLY A 84 -13.61 9.77 20.49
N TYR A 85 -12.52 10.50 20.22
CA TYR A 85 -12.31 11.84 20.75
C TYR A 85 -13.33 12.85 20.19
N LEU A 86 -13.60 12.82 18.88
CA LEU A 86 -14.62 13.70 18.30
C LEU A 86 -16.03 13.34 18.81
N LYS A 87 -16.32 12.05 19.02
CA LYS A 87 -17.57 11.62 19.67
C LYS A 87 -17.67 12.15 21.09
N SER A 88 -16.57 12.10 21.86
CA SER A 88 -16.57 12.55 23.25
C SER A 88 -16.77 14.06 23.37
N ILE A 89 -16.22 14.85 22.44
CA ILE A 89 -16.51 16.29 22.34
C ILE A 89 -18.00 16.52 22.09
N ARG A 90 -18.59 15.83 21.10
CA ARG A 90 -20.02 15.94 20.79
C ARG A 90 -20.89 15.59 22.00
N ASP A 91 -20.59 14.45 22.62
CA ASP A 91 -21.39 13.88 23.72
C ASP A 91 -21.06 14.49 25.09
N LYS A 92 -20.07 15.39 25.15
CA LYS A 92 -19.54 15.99 26.38
C LYS A 92 -19.12 14.94 27.42
N THR A 93 -18.49 13.86 26.95
CA THR A 93 -17.98 12.78 27.80
C THR A 93 -16.45 12.84 27.93
N PRO A 94 -15.87 12.35 29.03
CA PRO A 94 -14.43 12.28 29.18
C PRO A 94 -13.82 11.29 28.18
N TYR A 95 -12.63 11.61 27.67
CA TYR A 95 -11.88 10.76 26.75
C TYR A 95 -10.41 10.72 27.14
N ASP A 96 -9.82 9.52 27.10
CA ASP A 96 -8.42 9.32 27.43
C ASP A 96 -7.66 8.62 26.28
N HIS A 97 -6.62 9.28 25.80
CA HIS A 97 -5.74 8.81 24.72
C HIS A 97 -4.80 7.68 25.15
N THR A 98 -4.65 7.37 26.44
CA THR A 98 -3.71 6.34 26.92
C THR A 98 -3.99 4.93 26.38
N SER A 99 -5.24 4.66 26.01
CA SER A 99 -5.72 3.33 25.66
C SER A 99 -5.44 2.88 24.21
N HIS A 100 -5.04 3.79 23.31
CA HIS A 100 -5.10 3.53 21.87
C HIS A 100 -3.83 3.89 21.06
N GLY A 101 -2.80 4.42 21.73
CA GLY A 101 -1.59 4.94 21.09
C GLY A 101 -0.49 3.90 20.89
N LEU A 102 0.16 3.96 19.71
CA LEU A 102 1.53 3.46 19.59
C LEU A 102 2.44 4.46 20.31
N SER A 103 3.49 4.00 20.99
CA SER A 103 4.46 4.91 21.62
C SER A 103 5.08 5.86 20.59
N ARG A 104 5.35 7.13 20.97
CA ARG A 104 5.98 8.14 20.09
C ARG A 104 7.20 7.62 19.33
N PRO A 105 8.17 6.93 19.94
CA PRO A 105 9.34 6.45 19.20
C PRO A 105 9.01 5.44 18.09
N VAL A 106 7.92 4.68 18.24
CA VAL A 106 7.44 3.78 17.17
C VAL A 106 6.78 4.57 16.06
N LEU A 107 5.99 5.60 16.40
CA LEU A 107 5.36 6.48 15.41
C LEU A 107 6.41 7.25 14.60
N ASP A 108 7.46 7.73 15.24
CA ASP A 108 8.58 8.38 14.56
C ASP A 108 9.28 7.41 13.60
N ALA A 109 9.53 6.16 14.05
CA ALA A 109 10.15 5.13 13.23
C ALA A 109 9.32 4.73 12.00
N ILE A 110 7.98 4.75 12.07
CA ILE A 110 7.11 4.40 10.93
C ILE A 110 6.67 5.61 10.09
N LYS A 111 6.93 6.84 10.53
CA LYS A 111 6.58 8.07 9.78
C LYS A 111 7.08 8.06 8.34
N PRO A 112 8.30 7.59 8.01
CA PRO A 112 8.75 7.48 6.62
C PRO A 112 7.86 6.60 5.74
N VAL A 113 7.25 5.55 6.31
CA VAL A 113 6.30 4.70 5.58
C VAL A 113 5.04 5.48 5.24
N PHE A 114 4.55 6.31 6.16
CA PHE A 114 3.41 7.20 5.91
C PHE A 114 3.75 8.29 4.91
N ASN A 115 4.91 8.93 4.98
CA ASN A 115 5.36 9.92 3.99
C ASN A 115 5.30 9.34 2.57
N ASN A 116 5.85 8.14 2.38
CA ASN A 116 5.85 7.50 1.07
C ASN A 116 4.44 7.13 0.61
N LEU A 117 3.64 6.51 1.48
CA LEU A 117 2.29 6.03 1.11
C LEU A 117 1.26 7.16 0.93
N CYS A 118 1.37 8.23 1.72
CA CYS A 118 0.45 9.36 1.70
C CYS A 118 0.91 10.49 0.78
N SER A 119 2.00 10.28 0.02
CA SER A 119 2.38 11.19 -1.07
C SER A 119 1.25 11.30 -2.09
N ARG A 120 1.04 12.48 -2.66
CA ARG A 120 -0.04 12.69 -3.64
C ARG A 120 0.13 11.77 -4.85
N GLU A 121 1.36 11.53 -5.26
CA GLU A 121 1.73 10.64 -6.35
C GLU A 121 1.32 9.19 -6.03
N SER A 122 1.52 8.74 -4.79
CA SER A 122 1.13 7.38 -4.39
C SER A 122 -0.37 7.23 -4.22
N LEU A 123 -1.04 8.25 -3.68
CA LEU A 123 -2.49 8.24 -3.49
C LEU A 123 -3.24 8.35 -4.82
N ALA A 124 -2.75 9.13 -5.78
CA ALA A 124 -3.34 9.25 -7.11
C ALA A 124 -3.42 7.90 -7.84
N ARG A 125 -2.46 7.00 -7.62
CA ARG A 125 -2.49 5.64 -8.19
C ARG A 125 -3.56 4.73 -7.59
N VAL A 126 -4.09 5.06 -6.41
CA VAL A 126 -5.05 4.21 -5.67
C VAL A 126 -6.38 4.88 -5.40
N VAL A 127 -6.56 6.16 -5.79
CA VAL A 127 -7.75 6.96 -5.48
C VAL A 127 -9.03 6.39 -6.10
N ASP A 128 -8.93 5.69 -7.23
CA ASP A 128 -10.08 5.03 -7.84
C ASP A 128 -10.48 3.73 -7.12
N ALA A 129 -9.75 3.35 -6.08
CA ALA A 129 -9.91 2.11 -5.32
C ALA A 129 -9.90 0.85 -6.22
N SER A 130 -9.30 0.96 -7.40
CA SER A 130 -9.17 -0.12 -8.37
C SER A 130 -8.20 -1.17 -7.83
N THR A 131 -8.71 -2.37 -7.56
CA THR A 131 -7.85 -3.53 -7.30
C THR A 131 -7.38 -4.09 -8.63
N GLN A 132 -6.21 -3.66 -9.11
CA GLN A 132 -5.52 -4.44 -10.13
C GLN A 132 -4.98 -5.69 -9.44
N ASN A 133 -5.75 -6.76 -9.44
CA ASN A 133 -5.25 -8.08 -9.06
C ASN A 133 -4.10 -8.40 -10.04
N PRO A 134 -2.84 -8.50 -9.58
CA PRO A 134 -1.71 -8.74 -10.48
C PRO A 134 -1.91 -10.01 -11.33
N ASN A 135 -2.59 -11.01 -10.76
CA ASN A 135 -2.94 -12.23 -11.48
C ASN A 135 -3.98 -11.97 -12.57
N GLU A 136 -4.97 -11.09 -12.35
CA GLU A 136 -5.91 -10.69 -13.40
C GLU A 136 -5.23 -9.85 -14.48
N GLY A 137 -4.29 -8.97 -14.12
CA GLY A 137 -3.49 -8.21 -15.08
C GLY A 137 -2.65 -9.13 -15.97
N PHE A 138 -1.91 -10.07 -15.36
CA PHE A 138 -1.11 -11.06 -16.08
C PHE A 138 -1.98 -11.99 -16.95
N HIS A 139 -3.02 -12.57 -16.36
CA HIS A 139 -3.93 -13.46 -17.07
C HIS A 139 -4.62 -12.74 -18.24
N SER A 140 -5.01 -11.48 -18.08
CA SER A 140 -5.59 -10.69 -19.17
C SER A 140 -4.64 -10.60 -20.37
N LEU A 141 -3.33 -10.43 -20.14
CA LEU A 141 -2.33 -10.43 -21.22
C LEU A 141 -2.20 -11.80 -21.89
N VAL A 142 -2.12 -12.88 -21.10
CA VAL A 142 -2.07 -14.26 -21.65
C VAL A 142 -3.29 -14.54 -22.52
N TRP A 143 -4.49 -14.22 -22.04
CA TRP A 143 -5.73 -14.48 -22.78
C TRP A 143 -5.96 -13.54 -23.96
N LEU A 144 -5.36 -12.34 -23.96
CA LEU A 144 -5.35 -11.47 -25.12
C LEU A 144 -4.58 -12.10 -26.29
N MET A 145 -3.46 -12.76 -26.00
CA MET A 145 -2.59 -13.39 -27.00
C MET A 145 -3.01 -14.82 -27.35
N SER A 146 -3.54 -15.57 -26.38
CA SER A 146 -3.99 -16.96 -26.53
C SER A 146 -5.41 -17.11 -25.97
N PRO A 147 -6.46 -16.70 -26.70
CA PRO A 147 -7.83 -16.70 -26.17
C PRO A 147 -8.32 -18.09 -25.79
N LYS A 148 -8.92 -18.24 -24.61
CA LYS A 148 -9.38 -19.54 -24.05
C LYS A 148 -10.35 -20.31 -24.95
N HIS A 149 -11.11 -19.61 -25.78
CA HIS A 149 -12.13 -20.19 -26.65
C HIS A 149 -11.57 -20.62 -28.02
N LYS A 150 -10.26 -20.44 -28.26
CA LYS A 150 -9.59 -20.86 -29.49
C LYS A 150 -8.57 -21.95 -29.17
N ALA A 151 -8.59 -23.02 -29.96
CA ALA A 151 -7.55 -24.03 -29.90
C ALA A 151 -6.20 -23.37 -30.23
N SER A 152 -5.24 -23.51 -29.32
CA SER A 152 -3.90 -22.94 -29.43
C SER A 152 -2.90 -24.08 -29.33
N SER A 153 -1.84 -24.07 -30.14
CA SER A 153 -0.75 -25.03 -29.94
C SER A 153 -0.06 -24.78 -28.61
N GLY A 154 0.55 -25.81 -28.01
CA GLY A 154 1.31 -25.65 -26.76
C GLY A 154 2.41 -24.59 -26.91
N THR A 155 3.09 -24.57 -28.05
CA THR A 155 4.10 -23.57 -28.40
C THR A 155 3.53 -22.15 -28.47
N THR A 156 2.35 -21.96 -29.06
CA THR A 156 1.68 -20.65 -29.11
C THR A 156 1.35 -20.14 -27.71
N PHE A 157 0.83 -21.03 -26.85
CA PHE A 157 0.50 -20.69 -25.47
C PHE A 157 1.74 -20.34 -24.64
N GLU A 158 2.84 -21.07 -24.84
CA GLU A 158 4.12 -20.80 -24.18
C GLU A 158 4.68 -19.43 -24.59
N ILE A 159 4.68 -19.11 -25.89
CA ILE A 159 5.09 -17.79 -26.40
C ILE A 159 4.21 -16.69 -25.80
N ALA A 160 2.89 -16.90 -25.75
CA ALA A 160 1.96 -15.95 -25.14
C ALA A 160 2.27 -15.71 -23.65
N CYS A 161 2.64 -16.75 -22.91
CA CYS A 161 3.04 -16.62 -21.51
C CYS A 161 4.35 -15.84 -21.37
N CYS A 162 5.38 -16.14 -22.18
CA CYS A 162 6.64 -15.40 -22.18
C CYS A 162 6.42 -13.91 -22.51
N LEU A 163 5.65 -13.61 -23.55
CA LEU A 163 5.31 -12.24 -23.93
C LEU A 163 4.50 -11.54 -22.83
N ALA A 164 3.57 -12.23 -22.18
CA ALA A 164 2.80 -11.67 -21.07
C ALA A 164 3.70 -11.30 -19.89
N VAL A 165 4.69 -12.15 -19.54
CA VAL A 165 5.69 -11.84 -18.50
C VAL A 165 6.48 -10.58 -18.85
N ILE A 166 6.94 -10.48 -20.10
CA ILE A 166 7.73 -9.33 -20.56
C ILE A 166 6.90 -8.05 -20.51
N ILE A 167 5.70 -8.05 -21.11
CA ILE A 167 4.82 -6.88 -21.14
C ILE A 167 4.36 -6.49 -19.73
N PHE A 168 4.10 -7.45 -18.85
CA PHE A 168 3.67 -7.18 -17.49
C PHE A 168 4.75 -6.48 -16.66
N ASN A 169 6.02 -6.85 -16.85
CA ASN A 169 7.13 -6.30 -16.07
C ASN A 169 7.72 -5.02 -16.69
N ASP A 170 7.90 -5.00 -18.00
CA ASP A 170 8.68 -3.97 -18.71
C ASP A 170 7.82 -3.13 -19.67
N GLY A 171 6.51 -3.42 -19.76
CA GLY A 171 5.59 -2.77 -20.68
C GLY A 171 5.83 -3.15 -22.15
N TYR A 172 5.12 -2.47 -23.04
CA TYR A 172 5.21 -2.73 -24.48
C TYR A 172 6.55 -2.31 -25.11
N PHE A 173 7.36 -1.51 -24.41
CA PHE A 173 8.67 -1.08 -24.91
C PHE A 173 9.63 -2.27 -25.12
N ALA A 174 9.57 -3.28 -24.25
CA ALA A 174 10.40 -4.47 -24.39
C ALA A 174 10.13 -5.26 -25.69
N LEU A 175 8.93 -5.12 -26.28
CA LEU A 175 8.62 -5.72 -27.58
C LEU A 175 9.45 -5.09 -28.72
N CYS A 176 9.86 -3.82 -28.58
CA CYS A 176 10.74 -3.19 -29.56
C CYS A 176 12.12 -3.86 -29.60
N MET A 177 12.63 -4.30 -28.43
CA MET A 177 13.90 -5.04 -28.36
C MET A 177 13.77 -6.43 -28.97
N ILE A 178 12.68 -7.15 -28.65
CA ILE A 178 12.41 -8.48 -29.24
C ILE A 178 12.35 -8.38 -30.78
N LYS A 179 11.65 -7.36 -31.31
CA LYS A 179 11.57 -7.12 -32.75
C LYS A 179 12.96 -6.96 -33.37
N GLN A 180 13.85 -6.18 -32.77
CA GLN A 180 15.21 -5.99 -33.26
C GLN A 180 16.02 -7.29 -33.26
N ILE A 181 15.95 -8.08 -32.18
CA ILE A 181 16.65 -9.35 -32.06
C ILE A 181 16.15 -10.34 -33.13
N ILE A 182 14.84 -10.46 -33.31
CA ILE A 182 14.25 -11.33 -34.33
C ILE A 182 14.70 -10.88 -35.73
N SER A 183 14.67 -9.58 -36.02
CA SER A 183 15.15 -9.06 -37.31
C SER A 183 16.62 -9.41 -37.56
N GLN A 184 17.49 -9.26 -36.57
CA GLN A 184 18.91 -9.64 -36.69
C GLN A 184 19.10 -11.14 -36.90
N ALA A 185 18.35 -11.98 -36.19
CA ALA A 185 18.43 -13.43 -36.33
C ALA A 185 17.99 -13.91 -37.72
N ILE A 186 16.99 -13.24 -38.33
CA ILE A 186 16.56 -13.53 -39.70
C ILE A 186 17.65 -13.10 -40.71
N SER A 187 18.25 -11.92 -40.51
CA SER A 187 19.32 -11.43 -41.39
C SER A 187 20.59 -12.28 -41.36
N ASN A 188 20.92 -12.91 -40.23
CA ASN A 188 22.11 -13.76 -40.09
C ASN A 188 21.93 -15.19 -40.64
N ASN A 189 20.69 -15.58 -40.97
CA ASN A 189 20.36 -16.90 -41.51
C ASN A 189 20.11 -16.90 -43.04
N ASN A 190 20.28 -15.74 -43.69
CA ASN A 190 20.26 -15.56 -45.15
C ASN A 190 21.66 -15.16 -45.64
#